data_AF-A0A7S0D0Z2-F1
#
_entry.id   AF-A0A7S0D0Z2-F1
#
_cell.length_a   1.000
_cell.length_b   1.000
_cell.length_c   1.000
_cell.angle_alpha   90.00
_cell.angle_beta   90.00
_cell.angle_gamma   90.00
#
_symmetry.space_group_name_H-M   'P 1'
#
loop_
_entity.id
_entity.type
_entity.pdbx_description
1 polymer ?
#
loop_
_entity_poly.entity_id
_entity_poly.type
_entity_poly.pdbx_seq_one_letter_code
_entity_poly.pdbx_strand_id
1 'polypeptide(L)'
;ERAIEKVGSILKQLRKENQNKIPEGPWGLVLIIVDDNMYYRSMRANIVKLARSTGSGVGFLYLSADIKSCIKRNNTRHGRDRVRDETMIKMAKILQPPLPERIPWERNTRTVNIRNFPEKTMWGKAVDWEWISSIWKHVPVDVEEEKKQKASQKREGDKANQESLSHQAEIKMRKCVGRHMKSLGSRLQTNPNKKSRYLKALAKQSMLLRRQMLTGYKNGTSEFTGSDDVVGLMVEQFDAKLTEMVKKLTL
;
A
#
# COMPACT_ATOMS: atom_id res chain seq x y z
N GLU A 1 18.91 -19.12 -6.38
CA GLU A 1 19.68 -17.87 -6.17
C GLU A 1 20.62 -17.57 -7.33
N ARG A 2 21.51 -18.50 -7.71
CA ARG A 2 22.46 -18.33 -8.83
C ARG A 2 21.84 -17.87 -10.17
N ALA A 3 20.65 -18.38 -10.53
CA ALA A 3 19.94 -17.95 -11.75
C ALA A 3 19.44 -16.50 -11.66
N ILE A 4 18.93 -16.08 -10.50
CA ILE A 4 18.41 -14.72 -10.27
C ILE A 4 19.55 -13.70 -10.30
N GLU A 5 20.68 -14.02 -9.67
CA GLU A 5 21.89 -13.19 -9.70
C GLU A 5 22.41 -13.02 -11.12
N LYS A 6 22.45 -14.11 -11.90
CA LYS A 6 22.88 -14.08 -13.31
C LYS A 6 21.92 -13.27 -14.19
N VAL A 7 20.62 -13.41 -14.00
CA VAL A 7 19.63 -12.58 -14.72
C VAL A 7 19.78 -11.11 -14.31
N GLY A 8 19.99 -10.85 -13.02
CA GLY A 8 20.17 -9.50 -12.51
C GLY A 8 21.45 -8.83 -13.03
N SER A 9 22.55 -9.55 -13.16
CA SER A 9 23.79 -9.01 -13.75
C SER A 9 23.61 -8.71 -15.23
N ILE A 10 22.97 -9.61 -15.99
CA ILE A 10 22.66 -9.40 -17.42
C ILE A 10 21.77 -8.17 -17.60
N LEU A 11 20.69 -8.03 -16.83
CA LEU A 11 19.78 -6.88 -16.94
C LEU A 11 20.47 -5.56 -16.60
N LYS A 12 21.33 -5.53 -15.58
CA LYS A 12 22.12 -4.34 -15.22
C LYS A 12 23.11 -3.97 -16.32
N GLN A 13 23.79 -4.96 -16.90
CA GLN A 13 24.71 -4.76 -18.01
C GLN A 13 23.99 -4.20 -19.24
N LEU A 14 22.90 -4.83 -19.67
CA LEU A 14 22.10 -4.37 -20.81
C LEU A 14 21.56 -2.95 -20.61
N ARG A 15 21.15 -2.59 -19.39
CA ARG A 15 20.69 -1.24 -19.09
C ARG A 15 21.81 -0.20 -19.17
N LYS A 16 23.03 -0.56 -18.73
CA LYS A 16 24.21 0.30 -18.83
C LYS A 16 24.64 0.51 -20.29
N GLU A 17 24.61 -0.55 -21.10
CA GLU A 17 24.97 -0.50 -22.52
C GLU A 17 23.94 0.30 -23.35
N ASN A 18 22.66 0.27 -22.96
CA ASN A 18 21.57 0.97 -23.66
C ASN A 18 21.25 2.36 -23.09
N GLN A 19 21.94 2.81 -22.03
CA GLN A 19 21.61 4.05 -21.31
C GLN A 19 21.73 5.32 -22.19
N ASN A 20 22.50 5.25 -23.28
CA ASN A 20 22.73 6.36 -24.23
C ASN A 20 22.20 6.07 -25.65
N LYS A 21 21.44 4.99 -25.85
CA LYS A 21 20.85 4.65 -27.14
C LYS A 21 19.33 4.76 -27.03
N ILE A 22 18.74 5.75 -27.70
CA ILE A 22 17.30 5.75 -27.95
C ILE A 22 17.06 4.53 -28.85
N PRO A 23 16.24 3.54 -28.44
CA PRO A 23 16.01 2.38 -29.29
C PRO A 23 15.20 2.83 -30.51
N GLU A 24 15.87 2.96 -31.66
CA GLU A 24 15.22 3.18 -32.94
C GLU A 24 14.54 1.88 -33.39
N GLY A 25 13.30 1.66 -32.94
CA GLY A 25 12.43 0.57 -33.38
C GLY A 25 12.33 -0.64 -32.43
N PRO A 26 11.53 -1.67 -32.80
CA PRO A 26 11.23 -2.83 -31.95
C PRO A 26 12.45 -3.75 -31.69
N TRP A 27 13.58 -3.48 -32.34
CA TRP A 27 14.84 -4.24 -32.23
C TRP A 27 15.65 -3.94 -30.96
N GLY A 28 15.12 -3.12 -30.04
CA GLY A 28 15.76 -2.80 -28.75
C GLY A 28 15.29 -3.63 -27.55
N LEU A 29 14.36 -4.57 -27.73
CA LEU A 29 13.78 -5.36 -26.63
C LEU A 29 14.51 -6.69 -26.47
N VAL A 30 15.03 -6.93 -25.27
CA VAL A 30 15.70 -8.19 -24.92
C VAL A 30 14.72 -9.12 -24.22
N LEU A 31 14.54 -10.32 -24.77
CA LEU A 31 13.81 -11.41 -24.11
C LEU A 31 14.80 -12.27 -23.32
N ILE A 32 14.56 -12.42 -22.03
CA ILE A 32 15.31 -13.34 -21.17
C ILE A 32 14.40 -14.50 -20.78
N ILE A 33 14.83 -15.71 -21.11
CA ILE A 33 14.16 -16.94 -20.68
C ILE A 33 14.88 -17.48 -19.45
N VAL A 34 14.14 -17.66 -18.37
CA VAL A 34 14.64 -18.28 -17.13
C VAL A 34 14.14 -19.71 -17.09
N ASP A 35 15.01 -20.65 -17.50
CA ASP A 35 14.72 -22.08 -17.45
C ASP A 35 15.09 -22.63 -16.06
N ASP A 36 14.11 -22.64 -15.17
CA ASP A 36 14.20 -23.22 -13.84
C ASP A 36 12.83 -23.80 -13.45
N ASN A 37 12.81 -24.75 -12.52
CA ASN A 37 11.58 -25.44 -12.12
C ASN A 37 10.61 -24.53 -11.32
N MET A 38 11.11 -23.44 -10.74
CA MET A 38 10.34 -22.42 -10.00
C MET A 38 9.26 -23.01 -9.07
N TYR A 39 9.62 -24.10 -8.37
CA TYR A 39 8.64 -24.94 -7.69
C TYR A 39 7.99 -24.27 -6.48
N TYR A 40 8.69 -23.32 -5.84
CA TYR A 40 8.10 -22.44 -4.84
C TYR A 40 7.66 -21.11 -5.43
N ARG A 41 6.52 -20.61 -4.95
CA ARG A 41 6.01 -19.29 -5.31
C ARG A 41 6.97 -18.17 -4.93
N SER A 42 7.72 -18.31 -3.84
CA SER A 42 8.74 -17.33 -3.43
C SER A 42 9.85 -17.16 -4.48
N MET A 43 10.19 -18.22 -5.22
CA MET A 43 11.18 -18.14 -6.30
C MET A 43 10.66 -17.27 -7.45
N ARG A 44 9.39 -17.45 -7.84
CA ARG A 44 8.73 -16.60 -8.84
C ARG A 44 8.60 -15.15 -8.36
N ALA A 45 8.25 -14.94 -7.09
CA ALA A 45 8.17 -13.61 -6.50
C ALA A 45 9.51 -12.87 -6.56
N ASN A 46 10.64 -13.57 -6.41
CA ASN A 46 11.96 -12.95 -6.55
C ASN A 46 12.26 -12.52 -7.99
N ILE A 47 11.81 -13.27 -9.01
CA ILE A 47 11.88 -12.84 -10.41
C ILE A 47 11.00 -11.60 -10.65
N VAL A 48 9.80 -11.55 -10.09
CA VAL A 48 8.94 -10.35 -10.18
C VAL A 48 9.61 -9.14 -9.55
N LYS A 49 10.21 -9.28 -8.37
CA LYS A 49 10.98 -8.19 -7.72
C LYS A 49 12.13 -7.71 -8.59
N LEU A 50 12.86 -8.64 -9.22
CA LEU A 50 13.94 -8.29 -10.13
C LEU A 50 13.41 -7.52 -11.34
N ALA A 51 12.39 -8.04 -12.02
CA ALA A 51 11.76 -7.40 -13.17
C ALA A 51 11.26 -5.98 -12.83
N ARG A 52 10.67 -5.79 -11.63
CA ARG A 52 10.30 -4.47 -11.12
C ARG A 52 11.49 -3.52 -11.01
N SER A 53 12.56 -3.94 -10.33
CA SER A 53 13.75 -3.10 -10.11
C SER A 53 14.42 -2.68 -11.43
N THR A 54 14.24 -3.47 -12.49
CA THR A 54 14.83 -3.22 -13.81
C THR A 54 13.85 -2.56 -14.78
N GLY A 55 12.59 -2.35 -14.40
CA GLY A 55 11.55 -1.81 -15.29
C GLY A 55 11.16 -2.78 -16.41
N SER A 56 11.33 -4.08 -16.19
CA SER A 56 11.08 -5.14 -17.16
C SER A 56 9.68 -5.74 -16.99
N GLY A 57 9.04 -6.12 -18.10
CA GLY A 57 7.87 -7.00 -18.07
C GLY A 57 8.24 -8.42 -17.62
N VAL A 58 7.30 -9.13 -16.99
CA VAL A 58 7.47 -10.54 -16.63
C VAL A 58 6.20 -11.34 -16.91
N GLY A 59 6.39 -12.58 -17.35
CA GLY A 59 5.35 -13.59 -17.50
C GLY A 59 5.86 -14.96 -17.14
N PHE A 60 4.95 -15.90 -16.91
CA PHE A 60 5.28 -17.27 -16.54
C PHE A 60 4.68 -18.25 -17.55
N LEU A 61 5.51 -19.19 -18.02
CA LEU A 61 5.05 -20.32 -18.82
C LEU A 61 5.01 -21.55 -17.92
N TYR A 62 3.81 -21.98 -17.53
CA TYR A 62 3.62 -23.16 -16.69
C TYR A 62 3.37 -24.41 -17.53
N LEU A 63 4.35 -25.32 -17.54
CA LEU A 63 4.26 -26.58 -18.25
C LEU A 63 3.65 -27.64 -17.32
N SER A 64 2.35 -27.91 -17.48
CA SER A 64 1.63 -28.88 -16.65
C SER A 64 1.74 -30.30 -17.21
N ALA A 65 2.07 -31.25 -16.35
CA ALA A 65 2.06 -32.68 -16.66
C ALA A 65 1.80 -33.50 -15.40
N ASP A 66 1.26 -34.70 -15.58
CA ASP A 66 1.14 -35.64 -14.48
C ASP A 66 2.50 -36.28 -14.12
N ILE A 67 2.67 -36.60 -12.83
CA ILE A 67 3.94 -37.13 -12.31
C ILE A 67 4.34 -38.45 -12.97
N LYS A 68 3.39 -39.29 -13.40
CA LYS A 68 3.70 -40.57 -14.06
C LYS A 68 4.36 -40.32 -15.42
N SER A 69 3.83 -39.40 -16.20
CA SER A 69 4.41 -38.96 -17.47
C SER A 69 5.81 -38.34 -17.26
N CYS A 70 5.99 -37.53 -16.22
CA CYS A 70 7.29 -36.96 -15.86
C CYS A 70 8.32 -38.05 -15.50
N ILE A 71 7.95 -39.04 -14.67
CA ILE A 71 8.82 -40.17 -14.30
C ILE A 71 9.22 -40.98 -15.54
N LYS A 72 8.27 -41.28 -16.42
CA LYS A 72 8.56 -41.97 -17.69
C LYS A 72 9.62 -41.24 -18.52
N ARG A 73 9.54 -39.91 -18.61
CA ARG A 73 10.55 -39.08 -19.31
C ARG A 73 11.87 -39.01 -18.57
N ASN A 74 11.82 -38.90 -17.25
CA ASN A 74 13.03 -38.87 -16.44
C ASN A 74 13.83 -40.18 -16.54
N ASN A 75 13.15 -41.32 -16.73
CA ASN A 75 13.79 -42.62 -16.96
C ASN A 75 14.48 -42.74 -18.32
N THR A 76 14.22 -41.85 -19.28
CA THR A 76 15.00 -41.78 -20.54
C THR A 76 16.23 -40.89 -20.42
N ARG A 77 16.49 -40.26 -19.27
CA ARG A 77 17.69 -39.46 -19.01
C ARG A 77 18.78 -40.34 -18.40
N HIS A 78 20.04 -39.96 -18.62
CA HIS A 78 21.20 -40.71 -18.17
C HIS A 78 22.11 -39.90 -17.25
N GLY A 79 22.88 -40.59 -16.41
CA GLY A 79 23.90 -39.98 -15.56
C GLY A 79 23.35 -38.90 -14.62
N ARG A 80 24.00 -37.73 -14.63
CA ARG A 80 23.68 -36.59 -13.76
C ARG A 80 22.37 -35.89 -14.11
N ASP A 81 21.82 -36.12 -15.30
CA ASP A 81 20.57 -35.51 -15.75
C ASP A 81 19.33 -36.28 -15.25
N ARG A 82 19.53 -37.51 -14.77
CA ARG A 82 18.46 -38.32 -14.18
C ARG A 82 18.29 -37.97 -12.70
N VAL A 83 17.08 -37.56 -12.34
CA VAL A 83 16.69 -37.32 -10.94
C VAL A 83 16.12 -38.61 -10.35
N ARG A 84 16.27 -38.85 -9.04
CA ARG A 84 15.63 -40.01 -8.40
C ARG A 84 14.11 -39.86 -8.38
N ASP A 85 13.39 -40.96 -8.59
CA ASP A 85 11.93 -40.95 -8.66
C ASP A 85 11.29 -40.43 -7.35
N GLU A 86 11.86 -40.78 -6.19
CA GLU A 86 11.39 -40.28 -4.88
C GLU A 86 11.53 -38.76 -4.77
N THR A 87 12.60 -38.22 -5.36
CA THR A 87 12.84 -36.76 -5.37
C THR A 87 11.81 -36.08 -6.26
N MET A 88 11.49 -36.64 -7.43
CA MET A 88 10.46 -36.09 -8.30
C MET A 88 9.07 -36.14 -7.66
N ILE A 89 8.73 -37.26 -6.99
CA ILE A 89 7.46 -37.40 -6.26
C ILE A 89 7.39 -36.37 -5.12
N LYS A 90 8.47 -36.20 -4.36
CA LYS A 90 8.55 -35.18 -3.30
C LYS A 90 8.37 -33.77 -3.87
N MET A 91 9.06 -33.44 -4.97
CA MET A 91 8.96 -32.15 -5.64
C MET A 91 7.55 -31.88 -6.15
N ALA A 92 6.88 -32.88 -6.74
CA ALA A 92 5.50 -32.74 -7.22
C ALA A 92 4.50 -32.45 -6.08
N LYS A 93 4.72 -33.03 -4.89
CA LYS A 93 3.86 -32.78 -3.71
C LYS A 93 3.98 -31.36 -3.16
N ILE A 94 5.17 -30.76 -3.25
CA ILE A 94 5.45 -29.41 -2.70
C ILE A 94 5.37 -28.31 -3.76
N LEU A 95 5.22 -28.66 -5.03
CA LEU A 95 5.09 -27.73 -6.15
C LEU A 95 3.89 -26.81 -5.89
N GLN A 96 4.15 -25.50 -5.90
CA GLN A 96 3.14 -24.46 -5.79
C GLN A 96 2.83 -23.94 -7.19
N PRO A 97 1.80 -24.47 -7.88
CA PRO A 97 1.43 -23.99 -9.21
C PRO A 97 1.09 -22.49 -9.17
N PRO A 98 1.27 -21.77 -10.29
CA PRO A 98 0.82 -20.39 -10.39
C PRO A 98 -0.71 -20.30 -10.29
N LEU A 99 -1.19 -19.23 -9.65
CA LEU A 99 -2.60 -18.95 -9.38
C LEU A 99 -2.96 -17.54 -9.86
N PRO A 100 -3.03 -17.30 -11.19
CA PRO A 100 -3.24 -15.95 -11.76
C PRO A 100 -4.48 -15.26 -11.21
N GLU A 101 -5.55 -16.01 -10.91
CA GLU A 101 -6.81 -15.45 -10.39
C GLU A 101 -6.74 -14.99 -8.93
N ARG A 102 -5.80 -15.52 -8.15
CA ARG A 102 -5.64 -15.17 -6.73
C ARG A 102 -4.44 -14.30 -6.46
N ILE A 103 -3.48 -14.28 -7.38
CA ILE A 103 -2.17 -13.70 -7.19
C ILE A 103 -1.91 -12.74 -8.35
N PRO A 104 -2.21 -11.44 -8.18
CA PRO A 104 -2.22 -10.49 -9.28
C PRO A 104 -0.90 -10.38 -10.05
N TRP A 105 0.24 -10.60 -9.38
CA TRP A 105 1.56 -10.58 -10.02
C TRP A 105 1.88 -11.85 -10.83
N GLU A 106 1.05 -12.90 -10.73
CA GLU A 106 1.09 -14.09 -11.59
C GLU A 106 0.09 -13.99 -12.76
N ARG A 107 -0.63 -12.87 -12.93
CA ARG A 107 -1.67 -12.72 -13.98
C ARG A 107 -1.19 -13.03 -15.40
N ASN A 108 0.08 -12.74 -15.70
CA ASN A 108 0.69 -13.03 -16.99
C ASN A 108 1.22 -14.48 -17.06
N THR A 109 0.40 -15.45 -16.64
CA THR A 109 0.76 -16.87 -16.71
C THR A 109 0.03 -17.54 -17.87
N ARG A 110 0.77 -18.20 -18.77
CA ARG A 110 0.21 -19.18 -19.71
C ARG A 110 0.47 -20.59 -19.21
N THR A 111 -0.57 -21.41 -19.18
CA THR A 111 -0.44 -22.84 -18.83
C THR A 111 -0.53 -23.69 -20.07
N VAL A 112 0.43 -24.60 -20.25
CA VAL A 112 0.48 -25.54 -21.37
C VAL A 112 0.52 -26.95 -20.81
N ASN A 113 -0.48 -27.76 -21.15
CA ASN A 113 -0.47 -29.17 -20.81
C ASN A 113 0.47 -29.91 -21.77
N ILE A 114 1.53 -30.49 -21.24
CA ILE A 114 2.56 -31.18 -22.01
C ILE A 114 2.47 -32.70 -21.81
N ARG A 115 1.32 -33.28 -21.45
CA ARG A 115 1.16 -34.74 -21.25
C ARG A 115 1.63 -35.56 -22.45
N ASN A 116 1.29 -35.10 -23.65
CA ASN A 116 1.90 -35.52 -24.90
C ASN A 116 2.70 -34.33 -25.42
N PHE A 117 3.98 -34.52 -25.72
CA PHE A 117 4.85 -33.42 -26.15
C PHE A 117 4.14 -32.68 -27.30
N PRO A 118 3.92 -31.37 -27.21
CA PRO A 118 3.20 -30.69 -28.26
C PRO A 118 3.98 -30.83 -29.56
N GLU A 119 3.30 -31.19 -30.67
CA GLU A 119 3.90 -31.05 -31.99
C GLU A 119 4.52 -29.66 -32.13
N LYS A 120 5.55 -29.52 -32.95
CA LYS A 120 6.29 -28.25 -33.14
C LYS A 120 5.34 -27.06 -33.43
N THR A 121 4.20 -27.34 -34.07
CA THR A 121 3.10 -26.41 -34.39
C THR A 121 2.34 -25.88 -33.17
N MET A 122 2.28 -26.62 -32.06
CA MET A 122 1.57 -26.20 -30.84
C MET A 122 2.37 -25.19 -30.00
N TRP A 123 3.72 -25.21 -30.07
CA TRP A 123 4.54 -24.21 -29.37
C TRP A 123 4.29 -22.79 -29.89
N GLY A 124 4.11 -22.64 -31.20
CA GLY A 124 3.78 -21.34 -31.82
C GLY A 124 2.42 -20.78 -31.39
N LYS A 125 1.49 -21.62 -30.95
CA LYS A 125 0.20 -21.19 -30.36
C LYS A 125 0.31 -20.95 -28.85
N ALA A 126 1.14 -21.72 -28.17
CA ALA A 126 1.32 -21.61 -26.73
C ALA A 126 2.15 -20.38 -26.31
N VAL A 127 3.15 -20.02 -27.11
CA VAL A 127 4.04 -18.87 -26.90
C VAL A 127 4.14 -18.12 -28.22
N ASP A 128 3.29 -17.11 -28.36
CA ASP A 128 3.23 -16.24 -29.53
C ASP A 128 3.79 -14.85 -29.22
N TRP A 129 4.11 -14.09 -30.28
CA TRP A 129 4.63 -12.73 -30.15
C TRP A 129 3.60 -11.75 -29.59
N GLU A 130 2.31 -12.04 -29.71
CA GLU A 130 1.25 -11.19 -29.16
C GLU A 130 1.29 -11.19 -27.62
N TRP A 131 1.44 -12.37 -27.01
CA TRP A 131 1.59 -12.54 -25.57
C TRP A 131 2.90 -11.96 -25.05
N ILE A 132 4.01 -12.22 -25.75
CA ILE A 132 5.30 -11.62 -25.37
C ILE A 132 5.21 -10.08 -25.44
N SER A 133 4.56 -9.54 -26.47
CA SER A 133 4.35 -8.10 -26.62
C SER A 133 3.44 -7.53 -25.51
N SER A 134 2.41 -8.29 -25.09
CA SER A 134 1.55 -7.84 -23.98
C SER A 134 2.29 -7.82 -22.64
N ILE A 135 3.22 -8.75 -22.41
CA ILE A 135 4.11 -8.75 -21.24
C ILE A 135 5.01 -7.52 -21.26
N TRP A 136 5.66 -7.22 -22.40
CA TRP A 136 6.57 -6.06 -22.50
C TRP A 136 5.89 -4.73 -22.21
N LYS A 137 4.60 -4.60 -22.51
CA LYS A 137 3.82 -3.38 -22.23
C LYS A 137 3.50 -3.19 -20.74
N HIS A 138 3.72 -4.19 -19.89
CA HIS A 138 3.29 -4.18 -18.49
C HIS A 138 4.42 -4.54 -17.52
N VAL A 139 4.97 -3.53 -16.86
CA VAL A 139 5.83 -3.74 -15.68
C VAL A 139 4.94 -4.17 -14.50
N PRO A 140 5.31 -5.22 -13.72
CA PRO A 140 4.47 -5.69 -12.62
C PRO A 140 4.34 -4.64 -11.52
N VAL A 141 3.16 -4.02 -11.39
CA VAL A 141 2.87 -3.06 -10.32
C VAL A 141 2.87 -3.77 -8.95
N ASP A 142 3.35 -3.10 -7.91
CA ASP A 142 3.39 -3.65 -6.56
C ASP A 142 2.07 -3.44 -5.82
N VAL A 143 1.29 -4.51 -5.68
CA VAL A 143 0.01 -4.51 -4.94
C VAL A 143 0.23 -4.18 -3.45
N GLU A 144 1.43 -4.44 -2.92
CA GLU A 144 1.81 -4.08 -1.55
C GLU A 144 2.11 -2.58 -1.41
N GLU A 145 2.80 -1.96 -2.38
CA GLU A 145 2.97 -0.50 -2.43
C GLU A 145 1.66 0.22 -2.72
N GLU A 146 0.78 -0.29 -3.58
CA GLU A 146 -0.57 0.29 -3.73
C GLU A 146 -1.36 0.23 -2.43
N LYS A 147 -1.26 -0.87 -1.66
CA LYS A 147 -1.87 -0.96 -0.33
C LYS A 147 -1.24 0.00 0.67
N LYS A 148 0.10 0.16 0.67
CA LYS A 148 0.81 1.11 1.52
C LYS A 148 0.52 2.57 1.14
N GLN A 149 0.45 2.88 -0.15
CA GLN A 149 0.11 4.20 -0.66
C GLN A 149 -1.34 4.54 -0.38
N LYS A 150 -2.30 3.62 -0.59
CA LYS A 150 -3.70 3.81 -0.19
C LYS A 150 -3.85 3.96 1.33
N ALA A 151 -3.10 3.21 2.14
CA ALA A 151 -3.08 3.38 3.59
C ALA A 151 -2.44 4.71 4.02
N SER A 152 -1.39 5.18 3.32
CA SER A 152 -0.77 6.49 3.54
C SER A 152 -1.72 7.62 3.17
N GLN A 153 -2.35 7.56 2.00
CA GLN A 153 -3.35 8.51 1.53
C GLN A 153 -4.58 8.54 2.44
N LYS A 154 -5.03 7.38 2.95
CA LYS A 154 -6.09 7.31 3.96
C LYS A 154 -5.66 7.98 5.26
N ARG A 155 -4.45 7.72 5.77
CA ARG A 155 -3.92 8.38 6.99
C ARG A 155 -3.75 9.89 6.82
N GLU A 156 -3.31 10.34 5.65
CA GLU A 156 -3.21 11.76 5.31
C GLU A 156 -4.60 12.40 5.19
N GLY A 157 -5.56 11.72 4.58
CA GLY A 157 -6.96 12.14 4.52
C GLY A 157 -7.61 12.22 5.90
N ASP A 158 -7.39 11.22 6.75
CA ASP A 158 -7.88 11.18 8.13
C ASP A 158 -7.25 12.32 8.96
N LYS A 159 -5.96 12.60 8.78
CA LYS A 159 -5.26 13.71 9.42
C LYS A 159 -5.77 15.07 8.94
N ALA A 160 -5.96 15.25 7.62
CA ALA A 160 -6.52 16.46 7.05
C ALA A 160 -7.97 16.70 7.51
N ASN A 161 -8.76 15.62 7.64
CA ASN A 161 -10.11 15.69 8.20
C ASN A 161 -10.09 16.10 9.68
N GLN A 162 -9.20 15.52 10.50
CA GLN A 162 -9.02 15.94 11.90
C GLN A 162 -8.55 17.39 12.03
N GLU A 163 -7.67 17.87 11.16
CA GLU A 163 -7.22 19.27 11.12
C GLU A 163 -8.38 20.20 10.75
N SER A 164 -9.21 19.83 9.77
CA SER A 164 -10.42 20.57 9.39
C SER A 164 -11.43 20.67 10.54
N LEU A 165 -11.76 19.54 11.18
CA LEU A 165 -12.69 19.49 12.32
C LEU A 165 -12.15 20.26 13.53
N SER A 166 -10.84 20.14 13.82
CA SER A 166 -10.18 20.92 14.88
C SER A 166 -10.30 22.42 14.64
N HIS A 167 -10.10 22.86 13.39
CA HIS A 167 -10.19 24.25 13.01
C HIS A 167 -11.63 24.78 13.13
N GLN A 168 -12.61 24.01 12.68
CA GLN A 168 -14.03 24.36 12.81
C GLN A 168 -14.46 24.46 14.27
N ALA A 169 -14.06 23.50 15.12
CA ALA A 169 -14.30 23.53 16.56
C ALA A 169 -13.65 24.76 17.19
N GLU A 170 -12.40 25.07 16.83
CA GLU A 170 -11.69 26.25 17.33
C GLU A 170 -12.44 27.55 17.02
N ILE A 171 -12.92 27.71 15.78
CA ILE A 171 -13.69 28.89 15.37
C ILE A 171 -14.97 29.03 16.21
N LYS A 172 -15.73 27.94 16.37
CA LYS A 172 -16.98 27.95 17.16
C LYS A 172 -16.72 28.22 18.65
N MET A 173 -15.66 27.65 19.22
CA MET A 173 -15.23 27.92 20.59
C MET A 173 -14.86 29.40 20.80
N ARG A 174 -14.13 30.03 19.85
CA ARG A 174 -13.84 31.48 19.92
C ARG A 174 -15.11 32.32 19.94
N LYS A 175 -16.11 31.95 19.14
CA LYS A 175 -17.43 32.62 19.16
C LYS A 175 -18.11 32.46 20.53
N CYS A 176 -18.05 31.28 21.15
CA CYS A 176 -18.58 31.06 22.50
C CYS A 176 -17.88 31.96 23.53
N VAL A 177 -16.54 32.03 23.51
CA VAL A 177 -15.77 32.94 24.37
C VAL A 177 -16.25 34.39 24.19
N GLY A 178 -16.41 34.85 22.94
CA GLY A 178 -16.91 36.20 22.65
C GLY A 178 -18.28 36.48 23.26
N ARG A 179 -19.22 35.52 23.20
CA ARG A 179 -20.54 35.65 23.83
C ARG A 179 -20.44 35.77 25.35
N HIS A 180 -19.64 34.90 25.99
CA HIS A 180 -19.44 34.92 27.45
C HIS A 180 -18.75 36.20 27.91
N MET A 181 -17.72 36.66 27.20
CA MET A 181 -17.03 37.92 27.50
C MET A 181 -17.96 39.13 27.38
N LYS A 182 -18.81 39.18 26.34
CA LYS A 182 -19.80 40.26 26.17
C LYS A 182 -20.83 40.25 27.31
N SER A 183 -21.37 39.07 27.64
CA SER A 183 -22.32 38.89 28.75
C SER A 183 -21.72 39.32 30.09
N LEU A 184 -20.52 38.83 30.42
CA LEU A 184 -19.80 39.18 31.65
C LEU A 184 -19.46 40.68 31.69
N GLY A 185 -19.02 41.24 30.56
CA GLY A 185 -18.70 42.66 30.43
C GLY A 185 -19.90 43.59 30.65
N SER A 186 -21.11 43.15 30.26
CA SER A 186 -22.37 43.84 30.55
C SER A 186 -22.76 43.76 32.02
N ARG A 187 -22.58 42.59 32.66
CA ARG A 187 -22.90 42.39 34.09
C ARG A 187 -22.00 43.20 35.02
N LEU A 188 -20.75 43.44 34.64
CA LEU A 188 -19.75 44.12 35.47
C LEU A 188 -19.58 45.62 35.12
N GLN A 189 -20.51 46.24 34.38
CA GLN A 189 -20.39 47.64 33.94
C GLN A 189 -20.19 48.64 35.09
N THR A 190 -20.74 48.35 36.28
CA THR A 190 -20.72 49.23 37.45
C THR A 190 -19.40 49.20 38.23
N ASN A 191 -18.44 48.31 37.90
CA ASN A 191 -17.14 48.24 38.58
C ASN A 191 -15.98 48.01 37.57
N PRO A 192 -15.35 49.09 37.08
CA PRO A 192 -14.31 49.01 36.03
C PRO A 192 -13.10 48.16 36.40
N ASN A 193 -12.65 48.23 37.66
CA ASN A 193 -11.49 47.49 38.14
C ASN A 193 -11.77 45.98 38.22
N LYS A 194 -12.96 45.58 38.72
CA LYS A 194 -13.39 44.18 38.69
C LYS A 194 -13.56 43.69 37.25
N LYS A 195 -14.20 44.48 36.38
CA LYS A 195 -14.46 44.13 34.97
C LYS A 195 -13.18 43.76 34.22
N SER A 196 -12.14 44.60 34.27
CA SER A 196 -10.88 44.33 33.58
C SER A 196 -10.20 43.05 34.06
N ARG A 197 -10.17 42.83 35.39
CA ARG A 197 -9.57 41.63 36.01
C ARG A 197 -10.28 40.34 35.59
N TYR A 198 -11.61 40.32 35.66
CA TYR A 198 -12.39 39.10 35.34
C TYR A 198 -12.39 38.78 33.85
N LEU A 199 -12.44 39.80 32.97
CA LEU A 199 -12.32 39.58 31.53
C LEU A 199 -10.95 39.02 31.14
N LYS A 200 -9.86 39.51 31.76
CA LYS A 200 -8.51 38.96 31.57
C LYS A 200 -8.41 37.51 32.07
N ALA A 201 -8.98 37.21 33.24
CA ALA A 201 -9.00 35.86 33.79
C ALA A 201 -9.76 34.89 32.88
N LEU A 202 -10.96 35.26 32.42
CA LEU A 202 -11.78 34.45 31.51
C LEU A 202 -11.07 34.23 30.17
N ALA A 203 -10.45 35.26 29.60
CA ALA A 203 -9.68 35.13 28.36
C ALA A 203 -8.52 34.12 28.51
N LYS A 204 -7.78 34.20 29.62
CA LYS A 204 -6.66 33.27 29.89
C LYS A 204 -7.15 31.83 30.10
N GLN A 205 -8.16 31.63 30.94
CA GLN A 205 -8.66 30.28 31.24
C GLN A 205 -9.34 29.63 30.03
N SER A 206 -10.14 30.39 29.28
CA SER A 206 -10.76 29.90 28.05
C SER A 206 -9.75 29.51 26.98
N MET A 207 -8.64 30.25 26.86
CA MET A 207 -7.52 29.89 25.97
C MET A 207 -6.89 28.55 26.37
N LEU A 208 -6.62 28.34 27.66
CA LEU A 208 -6.02 27.10 28.17
C LEU A 208 -6.94 25.90 27.98
N LEU A 209 -8.23 26.04 28.33
CA LEU A 209 -9.21 24.98 28.15
C LEU A 209 -9.34 24.58 26.67
N ARG A 210 -9.43 25.58 25.78
CA ARG A 210 -9.50 25.35 24.34
C ARG A 210 -8.28 24.59 23.83
N ARG A 211 -7.07 24.98 24.27
CA ARG A 211 -5.83 24.30 23.90
C ARG A 211 -5.84 22.85 24.38
N GLN A 212 -6.25 22.61 25.63
CA GLN A 212 -6.34 21.27 26.20
C GLN A 212 -7.31 20.37 25.42
N MET A 213 -8.50 20.86 25.08
CA MET A 213 -9.49 20.09 24.33
C MET A 213 -9.04 19.77 22.90
N LEU A 214 -8.48 20.76 22.19
CA LEU A 214 -7.96 20.55 20.83
C LEU A 214 -6.76 19.60 20.80
N THR A 215 -5.85 19.69 21.78
CA THR A 215 -4.71 18.76 21.88
C THR A 215 -5.19 17.35 22.25
N GLY A 216 -6.16 17.21 23.14
CA GLY A 216 -6.74 15.91 23.48
C GLY A 216 -7.42 15.23 22.29
N TYR A 217 -8.15 15.99 21.47
CA TYR A 217 -8.76 15.48 20.24
C TYR A 217 -7.71 15.03 19.22
N LYS A 218 -6.69 15.85 18.96
CA LYS A 218 -5.59 15.52 18.03
C LYS A 218 -4.79 14.29 18.46
N ASN A 219 -4.67 14.06 19.76
CA ASN A 219 -3.94 12.91 20.31
C ASN A 219 -4.83 11.66 20.46
N GLY A 220 -6.10 11.72 20.10
CA GLY A 220 -7.04 10.59 20.22
C GLY A 220 -7.39 10.23 21.67
N THR A 221 -7.11 11.12 22.63
CA THR A 221 -7.42 10.91 24.06
C THR A 221 -8.76 11.53 24.44
N SER A 222 -9.57 11.93 23.46
CA SER A 222 -10.87 12.55 23.68
C SER A 222 -12.01 11.55 23.49
N GLU A 223 -13.05 11.67 24.31
CA GLU A 223 -14.27 10.87 24.23
C GLU A 223 -15.09 11.09 22.94
N PHE A 224 -14.70 12.04 22.09
CA PHE A 224 -15.42 12.42 20.87
C PHE A 224 -15.05 11.58 19.64
N THR A 225 -14.07 10.68 19.75
CA THR A 225 -13.61 9.85 18.62
C THR A 225 -14.70 8.85 18.23
N GLY A 226 -15.28 9.02 17.03
CA GLY A 226 -16.32 8.12 16.49
C GLY A 226 -17.76 8.67 16.51
N SER A 227 -17.96 9.93 16.93
CA SER A 227 -19.27 10.61 16.81
C SER A 227 -19.43 11.27 15.43
N ASP A 228 -20.66 11.27 14.90
CA ASP A 228 -21.01 11.96 13.65
C ASP A 228 -20.96 13.50 13.80
N ASP A 229 -21.07 14.06 15.02
CA ASP A 229 -20.97 15.50 15.29
C ASP A 229 -19.93 15.83 16.37
N VAL A 230 -18.67 15.49 16.07
CA VAL A 230 -17.50 15.83 16.91
C VAL A 230 -17.46 17.32 17.26
N VAL A 231 -17.70 18.18 16.27
CA VAL A 231 -17.58 19.63 16.43
C VAL A 231 -18.65 20.16 17.38
N GLY A 232 -19.90 19.71 17.25
CA GLY A 232 -20.99 20.07 18.16
C GLY A 232 -20.68 19.69 19.59
N LEU A 233 -20.35 18.42 19.83
CA LEU A 233 -20.04 17.91 21.18
C LEU A 233 -18.86 18.63 21.85
N MET A 234 -17.80 18.89 21.09
CA MET A 234 -16.65 19.65 21.61
C MET A 234 -17.06 21.07 22.01
N VAL A 235 -17.89 21.73 21.21
CA VAL A 235 -18.34 23.10 21.47
C VAL A 235 -19.31 23.14 22.66
N GLU A 236 -20.22 22.18 22.77
CA GLU A 236 -21.15 22.06 23.91
C GLU A 236 -20.41 21.85 25.22
N GLN A 237 -19.46 20.89 25.27
CA GLN A 237 -18.68 20.65 26.48
C GLN A 237 -17.82 21.87 26.84
N PHE A 238 -17.27 22.57 25.84
CA PHE A 238 -16.52 23.80 26.05
C PHE A 238 -17.41 24.93 26.60
N ASP A 239 -18.61 25.11 26.07
CA ASP A 239 -19.56 26.13 26.51
C ASP A 239 -20.08 25.88 27.93
N ALA A 240 -20.32 24.61 28.28
CA ALA A 240 -20.69 24.20 29.63
C ALA A 240 -19.59 24.54 30.65
N LYS A 241 -18.32 24.19 30.34
CA LYS A 241 -17.17 24.51 31.20
C LYS A 241 -16.92 26.02 31.31
N LEU A 242 -17.11 26.77 30.23
CA LEU A 242 -17.05 28.24 30.28
C LEU A 242 -18.13 28.82 31.19
N THR A 243 -19.36 28.31 31.10
CA THR A 243 -20.47 28.75 31.95
C THR A 243 -20.13 28.54 33.44
N GLU A 244 -19.53 27.40 33.78
CA GLU A 244 -19.07 27.13 35.15
C GLU A 244 -17.94 28.07 35.60
N MET A 245 -16.95 28.33 34.73
CA MET A 245 -15.88 29.31 35.02
C MET A 245 -16.45 30.70 35.27
N VAL A 246 -17.37 31.17 34.43
CA VAL A 246 -17.98 32.49 34.59
C VAL A 246 -18.71 32.57 35.93
N LYS A 247 -19.47 31.54 36.32
CA LYS A 247 -20.12 31.47 37.63
C LYS A 247 -19.10 31.59 38.77
N LYS A 248 -18.01 30.81 38.74
CA LYS A 248 -16.94 30.84 39.75
C LYS A 248 -16.22 32.18 39.85
N LEU A 249 -16.09 32.90 38.73
CA LEU A 249 -15.47 34.23 38.71
C LEU A 249 -16.41 35.33 39.25
N THR A 250 -17.73 35.11 39.24
CA THR A 250 -18.71 36.11 39.68
C THR A 250 -19.26 35.89 41.10
N LEU A 251 -19.03 34.72 41.69
CA LEU A 251 -19.21 34.45 43.13
C LEU A 251 -18.06 35.08 43.93
#